data_AF-A0AA46YU13-F1
#
_entry.id   AF-A0AA46YU13-F1
#
_cell.length_a   1.000
_cell.length_b   1.000
_cell.length_c   1.000
_cell.angle_alpha   90.00
_cell.angle_beta   90.00
_cell.angle_gamma   90.00
#
_symmetry.space_group_name_H-M   'P 1'
#
loop_
_entity.id
_entity.type
_entity.pdbx_description
1 polymer ?
#
loop_
_entity_poly.entity_id
_entity_poly.type
_entity_poly.pdbx_seq_one_letter_code
_entity_poly.pdbx_strand_id
1 'polypeptide(L)'
;MNEQELIERIILEIEKCGIEVIGDNSFPLDAVTNNIKKITIFNPTTVKAFKLCHELMHIKNNDSYRLGECDTTSPQEKRTNKEAILFLWDIFITEGGNFELFQKFIEISGCPCDTSFSLLCKVNEKVINELKKEGNIQKDFSKMSLKECVIDYISHFDVVEQINTYQFLEAYNLPYESYDKAVELFTNMLKLDYAI
;
A
#
# COMPACT_ATOMS: atom_id res chain seq x y z
N MET A 1 -16.10 5.68 -2.97
CA MET A 1 -15.33 6.77 -3.58
C MET A 1 -15.15 6.52 -5.08
N ASN A 2 -15.53 7.47 -5.92
CA ASN A 2 -15.22 7.50 -7.36
C ASN A 2 -14.09 8.50 -7.67
N GLU A 3 -13.66 8.60 -8.93
CA GLU A 3 -12.56 9.48 -9.35
C GLU A 3 -12.83 10.95 -9.03
N GLN A 4 -14.05 11.43 -9.29
CA GLN A 4 -14.43 12.83 -9.05
C GLN A 4 -14.42 13.18 -7.56
N GLU A 5 -14.97 12.30 -6.72
CA GLU A 5 -14.96 12.47 -5.25
C GLU A 5 -13.52 12.52 -4.71
N LEU A 6 -12.62 11.70 -5.28
CA LEU A 6 -11.21 11.71 -4.91
C LEU A 6 -10.50 13.00 -5.34
N ILE A 7 -10.77 13.49 -6.56
CA ILE A 7 -10.26 14.78 -7.06
C ILE A 7 -10.70 15.92 -6.13
N GLU A 8 -11.99 16.00 -5.80
CA GLU A 8 -12.55 17.03 -4.90
C GLU A 8 -11.90 16.98 -3.51
N ARG A 9 -11.69 15.77 -2.97
CA ARG A 9 -10.98 15.59 -1.69
C ARG A 9 -9.56 16.12 -1.75
N ILE A 10 -8.83 15.90 -2.84
CA ILE A 10 -7.45 16.39 -2.99
C ILE A 10 -7.42 17.92 -3.15
N ILE A 11 -8.38 18.50 -3.88
CA ILE A 11 -8.53 19.95 -4.00
C ILE A 11 -8.69 20.57 -2.61
N LEU A 12 -9.58 20.02 -1.77
CA LEU A 12 -9.75 20.49 -0.40
C LEU A 12 -8.47 20.39 0.44
N GLU A 13 -7.65 19.35 0.24
CA GLU A 13 -6.35 19.23 0.92
C GLU A 13 -5.34 20.27 0.45
N ILE A 14 -5.36 20.64 -0.83
CA ILE A 14 -4.55 21.74 -1.38
C ILE A 14 -5.00 23.08 -0.77
N GLU A 15 -6.30 23.34 -0.74
CA GLU A 15 -6.88 24.57 -0.19
C GLU A 15 -6.56 24.73 1.31
N LYS A 16 -6.57 23.64 2.08
CA LYS A 16 -6.14 23.63 3.49
C LYS A 16 -4.69 24.07 3.69
N CYS A 17 -3.83 23.94 2.68
CA CYS A 17 -2.46 24.46 2.72
C CYS A 17 -2.38 25.97 2.45
N GLY A 18 -3.51 26.66 2.29
CA GLY A 18 -3.58 28.08 1.95
C GLY A 18 -3.26 28.36 0.48
N ILE A 19 -3.54 27.40 -0.40
CA ILE A 19 -3.35 27.51 -1.86
C ILE A 19 -4.72 27.67 -2.53
N GLU A 20 -4.88 28.69 -3.36
CA GLU A 20 -6.07 28.86 -4.20
C GLU A 20 -6.03 27.86 -5.37
N VAL A 21 -7.13 27.16 -5.62
CA VAL A 21 -7.23 26.16 -6.70
C VAL A 21 -8.16 26.66 -7.80
N ILE A 22 -7.66 26.69 -9.03
CA ILE A 22 -8.37 27.23 -10.21
C ILE A 22 -8.50 26.12 -11.26
N GLY A 23 -9.73 25.81 -11.64
CA GLY A 23 -10.02 24.93 -12.77
C GLY A 23 -10.20 25.71 -14.07
N ASP A 24 -9.39 25.41 -15.09
CA ASP A 24 -9.50 26.00 -16.42
C ASP A 24 -9.42 24.91 -17.50
N ASN A 25 -10.54 24.69 -18.20
CA ASN A 25 -10.65 23.66 -19.25
C ASN A 25 -9.70 23.89 -20.43
N SER A 26 -9.20 25.12 -20.61
CA SER A 26 -8.26 25.49 -21.67
C SER A 26 -6.80 25.39 -21.24
N PHE A 27 -6.54 25.04 -19.98
CA PHE A 27 -5.19 24.93 -19.46
C PHE A 27 -4.43 23.76 -20.11
N PRO A 28 -3.20 23.97 -20.63
CA PRO A 28 -2.52 22.97 -21.45
C PRO A 28 -1.89 21.81 -20.66
N LEU A 29 -1.80 21.91 -19.34
CA LEU A 29 -1.25 20.89 -18.46
C LEU A 29 -2.35 20.32 -17.56
N ASP A 30 -2.16 19.10 -17.06
CA ASP A 30 -3.12 18.48 -16.14
C ASP A 30 -3.27 19.30 -14.85
N ALA A 31 -2.14 19.67 -14.23
CA ALA A 31 -2.08 20.51 -13.04
C ALA A 31 -0.69 21.12 -12.88
N VAL A 32 -0.61 22.33 -12.30
CA VAL A 32 0.64 22.95 -11.87
C VAL A 32 0.43 23.83 -10.65
N THR A 33 1.40 23.85 -9.76
CA THR A 33 1.38 24.72 -8.58
C THR A 33 2.51 25.73 -8.58
N ASN A 34 2.18 26.94 -8.15
CA ASN A 34 3.12 27.98 -7.79
C ASN A 34 3.02 28.30 -6.30
N ASN A 35 3.94 27.75 -5.50
CA ASN A 35 3.98 27.92 -4.04
C ASN A 35 4.20 29.38 -3.58
N ILE A 36 4.85 30.22 -4.41
CA ILE A 36 5.09 31.64 -4.10
C ILE A 36 3.79 32.43 -4.29
N LYS A 37 3.12 32.22 -5.42
CA LYS A 37 1.84 32.88 -5.73
C LYS A 37 0.66 32.28 -4.97
N LYS A 38 0.85 31.14 -4.30
CA LYS A 38 -0.18 30.40 -3.56
C LYS A 38 -1.35 29.98 -4.46
N ILE A 39 -1.06 29.53 -5.68
CA ILE A 39 -2.07 29.12 -6.66
C ILE A 39 -1.70 27.77 -7.26
N THR A 40 -2.70 26.91 -7.42
CA THR A 40 -2.69 25.71 -8.26
C THR A 40 -3.69 25.89 -9.40
N ILE A 41 -3.27 25.65 -10.64
CA ILE A 41 -4.17 25.65 -11.81
C ILE A 41 -4.20 24.23 -12.37
N PHE A 42 -5.38 23.73 -12.72
CA PHE A 42 -5.55 22.40 -13.30
C PHE A 42 -6.56 22.41 -14.44
N ASN A 43 -6.47 21.42 -15.33
CA ASN A 43 -7.44 21.20 -16.39
C ASN A 43 -8.49 20.16 -15.94
N PRO A 44 -9.74 20.56 -15.64
CA PRO A 44 -10.78 19.64 -15.17
C PRO A 44 -11.12 18.52 -16.16
N THR A 45 -10.79 18.69 -17.44
CA THR A 45 -11.12 17.73 -18.50
C THR A 45 -10.10 16.60 -18.65
N THR A 46 -8.86 16.81 -18.19
CA THR A 46 -7.77 15.83 -18.34
C THR A 46 -7.16 15.38 -17.03
N VAL A 47 -7.32 16.16 -15.96
CA VAL A 47 -6.65 15.90 -14.69
C VAL A 47 -7.02 14.55 -14.11
N LYS A 48 -6.02 13.86 -13.57
CA LYS A 48 -6.19 12.67 -12.74
C LYS A 48 -5.89 13.00 -11.28
N ALA A 49 -6.53 12.30 -10.35
CA ALA A 49 -6.29 12.46 -8.92
C ALA A 49 -4.79 12.41 -8.57
N PHE A 50 -4.05 11.48 -9.19
CA PHE A 50 -2.60 11.38 -9.05
C PHE A 50 -1.85 12.70 -9.35
N LYS A 51 -2.21 13.42 -10.41
CA LYS A 51 -1.53 14.67 -10.79
C LYS A 51 -1.76 15.78 -9.77
N LEU A 52 -2.99 15.94 -9.29
CA LEU A 52 -3.28 16.91 -8.22
C LEU A 52 -2.60 16.52 -6.90
N CYS A 53 -2.60 15.23 -6.56
CA CYS A 53 -1.93 14.75 -5.35
C CYS A 53 -0.41 14.94 -5.42
N HIS A 54 0.16 14.75 -6.60
CA HIS A 54 1.56 15.06 -6.86
C HIS A 54 1.85 16.56 -6.59
N GLU A 55 1.03 17.47 -7.11
CA GLU A 55 1.15 18.90 -6.79
C GLU A 55 1.00 19.19 -5.28
N LEU A 56 0.07 18.52 -4.60
CA LEU A 56 -0.10 18.61 -3.13
C LEU A 56 1.18 18.21 -2.38
N MET A 57 1.90 17.17 -2.82
CA MET A 57 3.16 16.78 -2.18
C MET A 57 4.26 17.82 -2.38
N HIS A 58 4.31 18.50 -3.52
CA HIS A 58 5.22 19.65 -3.68
C HIS A 58 4.86 20.81 -2.74
N ILE A 59 3.57 21.08 -2.53
CA ILE A 59 3.10 22.09 -1.57
C ILE A 59 3.55 21.73 -0.15
N LYS A 60 3.25 20.50 0.29
CA LYS A 60 3.57 20.01 1.65
C LYS A 60 5.07 20.04 1.94
N ASN A 61 5.90 19.79 0.92
CA ASN A 61 7.35 19.82 1.05
C ASN A 61 7.98 21.20 0.79
N ASN A 62 7.19 22.22 0.45
CA ASN A 62 7.65 23.56 0.08
C ASN A 62 8.71 23.53 -1.03
N ASP A 63 8.51 22.68 -2.02
CA ASP A 63 9.44 22.55 -3.15
C ASP A 63 9.44 23.84 -3.99
N SER A 64 10.65 24.30 -4.33
CA SER A 64 10.86 25.52 -5.11
C SER A 64 10.80 25.24 -6.61
N TYR A 65 10.04 26.10 -7.32
CA TYR A 65 10.02 26.36 -8.77
C TYR A 65 10.56 25.26 -9.72
N ARG A 66 9.65 24.62 -10.48
CA ARG A 66 10.00 23.79 -11.64
C ARG A 66 10.59 24.66 -12.77
N LEU A 67 11.90 24.59 -12.99
CA LEU A 67 12.59 25.28 -14.10
C LEU A 67 12.75 24.42 -15.37
N GLY A 68 12.21 23.19 -15.42
CA GLY A 68 12.30 22.34 -16.60
C GLY A 68 11.18 21.32 -16.68
N GLU A 69 10.65 21.09 -17.88
CA GLU A 69 9.49 20.22 -18.15
C GLU A 69 9.77 18.72 -17.95
N CYS A 70 11.00 18.32 -17.67
CA CYS A 70 11.35 16.91 -17.61
C CYS A 70 12.60 16.73 -16.76
N ASP A 71 12.41 16.43 -15.48
CA ASP A 71 13.44 15.67 -14.78
C ASP A 71 12.82 14.66 -13.83
N THR A 72 12.30 13.57 -14.42
CA THR A 72 11.96 12.33 -13.70
C THR A 72 13.17 11.75 -12.95
N THR A 73 14.38 12.32 -13.12
CA THR A 73 15.56 11.97 -12.32
C THR A 73 15.74 12.83 -11.07
N SER A 74 15.06 13.98 -10.94
CA SER A 74 15.21 14.86 -9.78
C SER A 74 14.73 14.17 -8.49
N PRO A 75 15.48 14.28 -7.38
CA PRO A 75 15.09 13.68 -6.11
C PRO A 75 13.72 14.15 -5.62
N GLN A 76 13.36 15.41 -5.91
CA GLN A 76 12.08 16.01 -5.55
C GLN A 76 10.94 15.31 -6.28
N GLU A 77 10.96 15.23 -7.62
CA GLU A 77 9.91 14.57 -8.41
C GLU A 77 9.76 13.09 -8.05
N LYS A 78 10.88 12.38 -7.80
CA LYS A 78 10.84 10.98 -7.32
C LYS A 78 10.16 10.84 -5.96
N ARG A 79 10.49 11.72 -5.01
CA ARG A 79 9.86 11.75 -3.68
C ARG A 79 8.37 12.07 -3.81
N THR A 80 8.03 13.12 -4.56
CA THR A 80 6.65 13.57 -4.75
C THR A 80 5.77 12.48 -5.39
N ASN A 81 6.28 11.78 -6.41
CA ASN A 81 5.59 10.62 -6.99
C ASN A 81 5.33 9.51 -5.96
N LYS A 82 6.35 9.17 -5.17
CA LYS A 82 6.25 8.15 -4.12
C LYS A 82 5.20 8.56 -3.07
N GLU A 83 5.29 9.78 -2.56
CA GLU A 83 4.40 10.30 -1.52
C GLU A 83 2.96 10.41 -2.02
N ALA A 84 2.74 10.83 -3.26
CA ALA A 84 1.40 10.89 -3.86
C ALA A 84 0.76 9.51 -3.95
N ILE A 85 1.50 8.48 -4.42
CA ILE A 85 0.99 7.10 -4.47
C ILE A 85 0.60 6.61 -3.07
N LEU A 86 1.46 6.83 -2.07
CA LEU A 86 1.19 6.38 -0.70
C LEU A 86 0.00 7.11 -0.07
N PHE A 87 -0.13 8.42 -0.30
CA PHE A 87 -1.26 9.20 0.20
C PHE A 87 -2.58 8.74 -0.41
N LEU A 88 -2.62 8.51 -1.72
CA LEU A 88 -3.82 8.02 -2.40
C LEU A 88 -4.16 6.59 -1.98
N TRP A 89 -3.14 5.76 -1.74
CA TRP A 89 -3.33 4.41 -1.22
C TRP A 89 -3.94 4.43 0.20
N ASP A 90 -3.46 5.30 1.08
CA ASP A 90 -3.99 5.45 2.43
C ASP A 90 -5.47 5.86 2.44
N ILE A 91 -5.85 6.81 1.58
CA ILE A 91 -7.26 7.15 1.35
C ILE A 91 -8.03 5.92 0.87
N PHE A 92 -7.52 5.21 -0.12
CA PHE A 92 -8.18 4.03 -0.68
C PHE A 92 -8.43 2.95 0.37
N ILE A 93 -7.44 2.64 1.23
CA ILE A 93 -7.57 1.70 2.34
C ILE A 93 -8.61 2.19 3.37
N THR A 94 -8.58 3.48 3.72
CA THR A 94 -9.53 4.06 4.68
C THR A 94 -10.98 3.96 4.21
N GLU A 95 -11.21 3.98 2.89
CA GLU A 95 -12.52 3.81 2.26
C GLU A 95 -12.89 2.31 2.05
N GLY A 96 -12.18 1.38 2.69
CA GLY A 96 -12.43 -0.06 2.61
C GLY A 96 -11.76 -0.77 1.43
N GLY A 97 -10.84 -0.11 0.73
CA GLY A 97 -10.00 -0.72 -0.29
C GLY A 97 -8.96 -1.68 0.30
N ASN A 98 -8.41 -2.54 -0.55
CA ASN A 98 -7.32 -3.46 -0.19
C ASN A 98 -6.51 -3.84 -1.45
N PHE A 99 -5.47 -4.66 -1.27
CA PHE A 99 -4.57 -5.04 -2.36
C PHE A 99 -5.22 -5.94 -3.44
N GLU A 100 -6.29 -6.69 -3.11
CA GLU A 100 -7.07 -7.44 -4.11
C GLU A 100 -7.81 -6.50 -5.08
N LEU A 101 -8.14 -5.30 -4.60
CA LEU A 101 -8.79 -4.24 -5.37
C LEU A 101 -7.78 -3.26 -6.00
N PHE A 102 -6.51 -3.66 -6.17
CA PHE A 102 -5.45 -2.79 -6.68
C PHE A 102 -5.78 -2.19 -8.07
N GLN A 103 -6.38 -2.95 -8.98
CA GLN A 103 -6.74 -2.42 -10.30
C GLN A 103 -7.76 -1.28 -10.20
N LYS A 104 -8.76 -1.43 -9.31
CA LYS A 104 -9.73 -0.37 -9.02
C LYS A 104 -9.06 0.88 -8.43
N PHE A 105 -8.03 0.70 -7.59
CA PHE A 105 -7.22 1.82 -7.11
C PHE A 105 -6.53 2.55 -8.27
N ILE A 106 -5.92 1.83 -9.22
CA ILE A 106 -5.28 2.43 -10.39
C ILE A 106 -6.29 3.19 -11.26
N GLU A 107 -7.46 2.59 -11.52
CA GLU A 107 -8.53 3.21 -12.31
C GLU A 107 -9.03 4.52 -11.70
N ILE A 108 -9.29 4.54 -10.39
CA ILE A 108 -9.85 5.71 -9.69
C ILE A 108 -8.80 6.79 -9.46
N SER A 109 -7.55 6.41 -9.18
CA SER A 109 -6.49 7.36 -8.83
C SER A 109 -5.72 7.90 -10.04
N GLY A 110 -5.65 7.14 -11.14
CA GLY A 110 -4.77 7.42 -12.26
C GLY A 110 -3.28 7.27 -11.93
N CYS A 111 -2.92 6.56 -10.86
CA CYS A 111 -1.53 6.31 -10.52
C CYS A 111 -0.83 5.42 -11.57
N PRO A 112 0.49 5.58 -11.81
CA PRO A 112 1.23 4.68 -12.69
C PRO A 112 1.26 3.24 -12.12
N CYS A 113 0.69 2.28 -12.85
CA CYS A 113 0.46 0.90 -12.37
C CYS A 113 1.72 0.22 -11.82
N ASP A 114 2.75 0.05 -12.64
CA ASP A 114 3.97 -0.69 -12.26
C ASP A 114 4.73 -0.04 -11.10
N THR A 115 4.80 1.29 -11.10
CA THR A 115 5.47 2.05 -10.03
C THR A 115 4.71 1.90 -8.72
N SER A 116 3.38 1.97 -8.77
CA SER A 116 2.52 1.83 -7.60
C SER A 116 2.61 0.42 -7.03
N PHE A 117 2.53 -0.60 -7.89
CA PHE A 117 2.64 -2.00 -7.49
C PHE A 117 3.97 -2.27 -6.78
N SER A 118 5.10 -1.87 -7.41
CA SER A 118 6.44 -2.07 -6.83
C SER A 118 6.60 -1.36 -5.49
N LEU A 119 6.08 -0.13 -5.37
CA LEU A 119 6.18 0.66 -4.15
C LEU A 119 5.34 0.04 -3.02
N LEU A 120 4.08 -0.29 -3.28
CA LEU A 120 3.15 -0.78 -2.27
C LEU A 120 3.53 -2.19 -1.78
N CYS A 121 4.04 -3.06 -2.65
CA CYS A 121 4.61 -4.35 -2.23
C CYS A 121 5.75 -4.16 -1.22
N LYS A 122 6.68 -3.22 -1.50
CA LYS A 122 7.79 -2.91 -0.59
C LYS A 122 7.33 -2.31 0.73
N VAL A 123 6.29 -1.46 0.72
CA VAL A 123 5.74 -0.88 1.95
C VAL A 123 5.03 -1.95 2.77
N ASN A 124 4.18 -2.77 2.15
CA ASN A 124 3.50 -3.87 2.85
C ASN A 124 4.50 -4.83 3.50
N GLU A 125 5.55 -5.24 2.78
CA GLU A 125 6.60 -6.09 3.35
C GLU A 125 7.29 -5.43 4.54
N LYS A 126 7.63 -4.14 4.45
CA LYS A 126 8.26 -3.39 5.55
C LYS A 126 7.33 -3.24 6.74
N VAL A 127 6.08 -2.87 6.52
CA VAL A 127 5.06 -2.74 7.58
C VAL A 127 4.82 -4.09 8.25
N ILE A 128 4.70 -5.18 7.49
CA ILE A 128 4.60 -6.54 8.03
C ILE A 128 5.84 -6.88 8.88
N ASN A 129 7.03 -6.56 8.41
CA ASN A 129 8.28 -6.82 9.13
C ASN A 129 8.45 -5.92 10.38
N GLU A 130 7.97 -4.69 10.36
CA GLU A 130 7.97 -3.76 11.50
C GLU A 130 6.92 -4.14 12.54
N LEU A 131 5.71 -4.53 12.12
CA LEU A 131 4.70 -5.11 13.00
C LEU A 131 5.17 -6.42 13.64
N LYS A 132 5.92 -7.25 12.90
CA LYS A 132 6.60 -8.43 13.46
C LYS A 132 7.69 -8.06 14.49
N LYS A 133 8.29 -6.87 14.42
CA LYS A 133 9.29 -6.38 15.37
C LYS A 133 8.69 -5.69 16.60
N GLU A 134 7.63 -4.90 16.42
CA GLU A 134 6.94 -4.16 17.50
C GLU A 134 5.97 -5.05 18.28
N GLY A 135 5.38 -6.05 17.62
CA GLY A 135 4.56 -7.10 18.22
C GLY A 135 5.36 -8.19 18.93
N ASN A 136 6.50 -7.86 19.55
CA ASN A 136 7.31 -8.80 20.32
C ASN A 136 6.66 -9.14 21.67
N ILE A 137 5.53 -9.86 21.59
CA ILE A 137 5.42 -11.14 22.28
C ILE A 137 5.37 -12.20 21.15
N GLN A 138 6.40 -12.24 20.30
CA GLN A 138 6.70 -13.51 19.64
C GLN A 138 7.21 -14.43 20.74
N LYS A 139 6.45 -15.50 21.03
CA LYS A 139 7.10 -16.70 21.57
C LYS A 139 8.27 -16.97 20.64
N ASP A 140 9.47 -17.05 21.21
CA ASP A 140 10.69 -17.35 20.49
C ASP A 140 10.59 -18.78 19.92
N PHE A 141 9.95 -18.93 18.75
CA PHE A 141 9.70 -20.21 18.10
C PHE A 141 11.01 -20.90 17.67
N SER A 142 12.14 -20.18 17.67
CA SER A 142 13.47 -20.78 17.44
C SER A 142 13.85 -21.80 18.52
N LYS A 143 13.18 -21.77 19.67
CA LYS A 143 13.35 -22.74 20.77
C LYS A 143 12.28 -23.83 20.79
N MET A 144 11.23 -23.72 19.99
CA MET A 144 10.17 -24.70 19.90
C MET A 144 10.51 -25.72 18.81
N SER A 145 10.33 -26.99 19.12
CA SER A 145 10.38 -28.05 18.12
C SER A 145 9.22 -27.91 17.14
N LEU A 146 9.38 -28.44 15.92
CA LEU A 146 8.32 -28.45 14.89
C LEU A 146 6.99 -29.02 15.44
N LYS A 147 7.09 -30.02 16.33
CA LYS A 147 5.94 -30.64 17.00
C LYS A 147 5.22 -29.68 17.97
N GLU A 148 5.97 -28.88 18.72
CA GLU A 148 5.40 -27.88 19.62
C GLU A 148 4.72 -26.75 18.84
N CYS A 149 5.29 -26.34 17.71
CA CYS A 149 4.65 -25.38 16.80
C CYS A 149 3.32 -25.90 16.25
N VAL A 150 3.26 -27.18 15.84
CA VAL A 150 2.02 -27.81 15.36
C VAL A 150 0.94 -27.85 16.45
N ILE A 151 1.31 -28.23 17.68
CA ILE A 151 0.37 -28.27 18.82
C ILE A 151 -0.15 -26.88 19.16
N ASP A 152 0.74 -25.89 19.25
CA ASP A 152 0.37 -24.49 19.51
C ASP A 152 -0.58 -23.99 18.41
N TYR A 153 -0.29 -24.28 17.13
CA TYR A 153 -1.12 -23.86 16.01
C TYR A 153 -2.53 -24.44 16.07
N ILE A 154 -2.66 -25.75 16.27
CA ILE A 154 -3.95 -26.43 16.38
C ILE A 154 -4.77 -25.90 17.56
N SER A 155 -4.11 -25.54 18.67
CA SER A 155 -4.80 -25.07 19.89
C SER A 155 -5.60 -23.78 19.70
N HIS A 156 -5.36 -23.04 18.61
CA HIS A 156 -6.11 -21.82 18.27
C HIS A 156 -7.43 -22.11 17.55
N PHE A 157 -7.75 -23.38 17.25
CA PHE A 157 -8.95 -23.78 16.53
C PHE A 157 -9.83 -24.69 17.39
N ASP A 158 -11.11 -24.35 17.51
CA ASP A 158 -12.10 -25.19 18.22
C ASP A 158 -12.48 -26.44 17.40
N VAL A 159 -12.49 -26.32 16.06
CA VAL A 159 -12.72 -27.39 15.09
C VAL A 159 -11.81 -27.16 13.89
N VAL A 160 -11.07 -28.19 13.46
CA VAL A 160 -10.14 -28.11 12.33
C VAL A 160 -10.69 -28.92 11.16
N GLU A 161 -11.21 -28.24 10.13
CA GLU A 161 -11.73 -28.89 8.91
C GLU A 161 -10.64 -29.07 7.85
N GLN A 162 -9.73 -28.09 7.71
CA GLN A 162 -8.61 -28.15 6.79
C GLN A 162 -7.45 -27.30 7.31
N ILE A 163 -6.22 -27.78 7.15
CA ILE A 163 -5.01 -27.03 7.50
C ILE A 163 -4.26 -26.64 6.23
N ASN A 164 -4.01 -25.34 6.07
CA ASN A 164 -3.06 -24.84 5.10
C ASN A 164 -1.66 -24.84 5.72
N THR A 165 -0.84 -25.83 5.34
CA THR A 165 0.51 -26.00 5.89
C THR A 165 1.44 -24.83 5.55
N TYR A 166 1.25 -24.13 4.43
CA TYR A 166 2.07 -22.95 4.11
C TYR A 166 1.80 -21.79 5.07
N GLN A 167 0.52 -21.54 5.41
CA GLN A 167 0.16 -20.54 6.41
C GLN A 167 0.73 -20.87 7.80
N PHE A 168 0.77 -22.15 8.16
CA PHE A 168 1.45 -22.60 9.38
C PHE A 168 2.96 -22.30 9.34
N LEU A 169 3.65 -22.65 8.26
CA LEU A 169 5.09 -22.42 8.15
C LEU A 169 5.43 -20.92 8.22
N GLU A 170 4.62 -20.09 7.57
CA GLU A 170 4.75 -18.63 7.63
C GLU A 170 4.46 -18.06 9.02
N ALA A 171 3.43 -18.57 9.72
CA ALA A 171 3.05 -18.11 11.05
C ALA A 171 4.15 -18.38 12.10
N TYR A 172 4.87 -19.49 11.97
CA TYR A 172 5.95 -19.91 12.89
C TYR A 172 7.36 -19.62 12.37
N ASN A 173 7.47 -18.93 11.22
CA ASN A 173 8.74 -18.63 10.56
C ASN A 173 9.62 -19.88 10.33
N LEU A 174 8.98 -20.98 9.93
CA LEU A 174 9.62 -22.27 9.66
C LEU A 174 10.03 -22.36 8.18
N PRO A 175 11.17 -22.99 7.87
CA PRO A 175 11.62 -23.18 6.50
C PRO A 175 10.67 -24.08 5.71
N TYR A 176 10.44 -23.77 4.43
CA TYR A 176 9.53 -24.53 3.57
C TYR A 176 9.94 -26.00 3.38
N GLU A 177 11.22 -26.31 3.57
CA GLU A 177 11.75 -27.68 3.61
C GLU A 177 11.16 -28.52 4.75
N SER A 178 10.48 -27.90 5.72
CA SER A 178 9.76 -28.58 6.80
C SER A 178 8.32 -28.95 6.41
N TYR A 179 7.86 -28.62 5.20
CA TYR A 179 6.48 -28.84 4.76
C TYR A 179 6.05 -30.30 4.89
N ASP A 180 6.79 -31.24 4.31
CA ASP A 180 6.40 -32.67 4.32
C ASP A 180 6.31 -33.21 5.75
N LYS A 181 7.24 -32.80 6.62
CA LYS A 181 7.25 -33.18 8.04
C LYS A 181 6.11 -32.53 8.82
N ALA A 182 5.74 -31.30 8.48
CA ALA A 182 4.60 -30.62 9.09
C ALA A 182 3.28 -31.29 8.69
N VAL A 183 3.11 -31.63 7.41
CA VAL A 183 1.96 -32.42 6.92
C VAL A 183 1.88 -33.75 7.65
N GLU A 184 2.99 -34.50 7.74
CA GLU A 184 3.04 -35.77 8.47
C GLU A 184 2.59 -35.61 9.93
N LEU A 185 3.02 -34.55 10.61
CA LEU A 185 2.62 -34.25 11.99
C LEU A 185 1.13 -33.88 12.11
N PHE A 186 0.61 -33.06 11.20
CA PHE A 186 -0.82 -32.72 11.17
C PHE A 186 -1.69 -33.97 10.94
N THR A 187 -1.32 -34.80 9.97
CA THR A 187 -1.98 -36.08 9.67
C THR A 187 -1.98 -37.01 10.89
N ASN A 188 -0.82 -37.19 11.52
CA ASN A 188 -0.68 -38.07 12.68
C ASN A 188 -1.43 -37.56 13.92
N MET A 189 -1.49 -36.24 14.14
CA MET A 189 -2.12 -35.66 15.33
C MET A 189 -3.64 -35.50 15.20
N LEU A 190 -4.12 -35.10 14.02
CA LEU A 190 -5.53 -34.81 13.80
C LEU A 190 -6.28 -36.00 13.20
N LYS A 191 -5.58 -37.08 12.84
CA LYS A 191 -6.12 -38.23 12.09
C LYS A 191 -6.87 -37.79 10.83
N LEU A 192 -6.43 -36.70 10.21
CA LEU A 192 -7.02 -36.19 8.98
C LEU A 192 -6.54 -37.04 7.81
N ASP A 193 -7.46 -37.67 7.09
CA ASP A 193 -7.15 -38.34 5.82
C ASP A 193 -6.81 -37.26 4.78
N TYR A 194 -5.52 -37.01 4.53
CA TYR A 194 -5.10 -36.26 3.36
C TYR A 194 -5.40 -37.10 2.12
N ALA A 195 -6.45 -36.72 1.37
CA ALA A 195 -6.69 -37.29 0.05
C ALA A 195 -5.53 -36.90 -0.88
N ILE A 196 -4.82 -37.93 -1.39
CA ILE A 196 -3.75 -37.83 -2.39
C ILE A 196 -4.31 -37.29 -3.71
#